data_AF-A0A6B3GDX5-F1
#
_entry.id   AF-A0A6B3GDX5-F1
#
_cell.length_a   1.000
_cell.length_b   1.000
_cell.length_c   1.000
_cell.angle_alpha   90.00
_cell.angle_beta   90.00
_cell.angle_gamma   90.00
#
_symmetry.space_group_name_H-M   'P 1'
#
loop_
_entity.id
_entity.type
_entity.pdbx_description
1 polymer ?
#
loop_
_entity_poly.entity_id
_entity_poly.type
_entity_poly.pdbx_seq_one_letter_code
_entity_poly.pdbx_strand_id
1 'polypeptide(L)' 'MLVEPRSGLLAAWGNALLAGLVSPDEAALAIVGEDAVHRVEGLPGEEGPVGLTLALGRLRGLGATGFRVALPVPGHPL' A
#
# COMPACT_ATOMS: atom_id res chain seq x y z
N MET A 1 -16.83 -7.84 15.72
CA MET A 1 -15.45 -7.43 15.40
C MET A 1 -15.51 -6.79 14.03
N LEU A 2 -15.13 -5.53 13.89
CA LEU A 2 -15.03 -4.91 12.56
C LEU A 2 -13.77 -5.47 11.90
N VAL A 3 -13.85 -5.86 10.64
CA VAL A 3 -12.69 -6.31 9.87
C VAL A 3 -12.09 -5.09 9.20
N GLU A 4 -10.81 -4.82 9.41
CA GLU A 4 -10.08 -3.81 8.66
C GLU A 4 -9.91 -4.28 7.20
N PRO A 5 -10.49 -3.58 6.21
CA PRO A 5 -10.28 -3.95 4.81
C PRO A 5 -8.81 -3.74 4.45
N ARG A 6 -8.24 -4.65 3.64
CA ARG A 6 -6.84 -4.59 3.16
C ARG A 6 -6.47 -3.21 2.58
N SER A 7 -7.39 -2.61 1.83
CA SER A 7 -7.22 -1.27 1.25
C SER A 7 -7.15 -0.16 2.31
N GLY A 8 -7.88 -0.30 3.42
CA GLY A 8 -7.82 0.59 4.57
C GLY A 8 -6.49 0.51 5.29
N LEU A 9 -5.98 -0.71 5.52
CA LEU A 9 -4.65 -0.93 6.11
C LEU A 9 -3.55 -0.32 5.23
N LEU A 10 -3.58 -0.58 3.92
CA LEU A 10 -2.63 -0.02 2.96
C LEU A 10 -2.65 1.52 2.98
N ALA A 11 -3.83 2.14 2.95
CA ALA A 11 -3.94 3.58 3.00
C ALA A 11 -3.43 4.15 4.33
N ALA A 12 -3.80 3.57 5.47
CA ALA A 12 -3.41 4.07 6.79
C ALA A 12 -1.89 4.01 7.00
N TRP A 13 -1.28 2.82 6.85
CA TRP A 13 0.14 2.61 7.12
C TRP A 13 1.04 3.14 6.01
N GLY A 14 0.59 3.12 4.75
CA GLY A 14 1.31 3.77 3.65
C GLY A 14 1.43 5.28 3.85
N ASN A 15 0.37 5.94 4.35
CA ASN A 15 0.44 7.37 4.69
C ASN A 15 1.31 7.62 5.93
N ALA A 16 1.29 6.74 6.94
CA ALA A 16 2.19 6.85 8.09
C ALA A 16 3.67 6.80 7.66
N LEU A 17 4.01 5.93 6.69
CA LEU A 17 5.33 5.89 6.08
C LEU A 17 5.68 7.19 5.35
N LEU A 18 4.76 7.72 4.53
CA LEU A 18 5.00 8.97 3.80
C LEU A 18 5.15 10.17 4.74
N ALA A 19 4.47 10.15 5.89
CA ALA A 19 4.64 11.13 6.97
C ALA A 19 5.93 10.93 7.80
N GLY A 20 6.71 9.88 7.53
CA GLY A 20 7.94 9.57 8.25
C GLY A 20 7.73 9.06 9.68
N LEU A 21 6.52 8.57 10.00
CA LEU A 21 6.17 8.09 11.33
C LEU A 21 6.61 6.65 11.59
N VAL A 22 6.79 5.86 10.53
CA VAL A 22 7.20 4.45 10.58
C VAL A 22 8.22 4.13 9.48
N SER A 23 8.93 3.02 9.65
CA SER A 23 9.84 2.49 8.63
C SER A 23 9.08 1.79 7.49
N PRO A 24 9.69 1.60 6.30
CA PRO A 24 9.08 0.84 5.21
C PRO A 24 8.71 -0.60 5.61
N ASP A 25 9.56 -1.27 6.40
CA ASP A 25 9.32 -2.64 6.86
C ASP A 25 8.16 -2.72 7.85
N GLU A 26 8.09 -1.78 8.80
CA GLU A 26 6.97 -1.69 9.75
C GLU A 26 5.65 -1.43 9.04
N ALA A 27 5.62 -0.49 8.09
CA ALA A 27 4.45 -0.26 7.27
C ALA A 27 4.05 -1.51 6.49
N ALA A 28 5.00 -2.20 5.84
CA ALA A 28 4.70 -3.42 5.09
C ALA A 28 4.14 -4.54 5.98
N LEU A 29 4.74 -4.77 7.16
CA LEU A 29 4.26 -5.76 8.13
C LEU A 29 2.84 -5.45 8.61
N ALA A 30 2.55 -4.19 8.92
CA ALA A 30 1.24 -3.78 9.40
C ALA A 30 0.16 -3.79 8.30
N ILE A 31 0.53 -3.58 7.04
CA ILE A 31 -0.37 -3.69 5.89
C ILE A 31 -0.71 -5.16 5.60
N VAL A 32 0.29 -6.04 5.65
CA VAL A 32 0.08 -7.48 5.44
C VAL A 32 -0.75 -8.05 6.58
N GLY A 33 -0.40 -7.76 7.83
CA GLY A 33 -1.09 -8.31 8.99
C GLY A 33 -1.21 -9.83 8.92
N GLU A 34 -2.44 -10.34 8.98
CA GLU A 34 -2.76 -11.77 8.87
C GLU A 34 -2.98 -12.24 7.41
N ASP A 35 -2.75 -11.37 6.43
CA ASP A 35 -2.95 -11.67 5.01
C ASP A 35 -1.75 -12.38 4.37
N ALA A 36 -1.94 -12.89 3.16
CA ALA A 36 -0.84 -13.36 2.32
C ALA A 36 0.09 -12.18 1.94
N VAL A 37 1.38 -12.49 1.73
CA VAL A 37 2.38 -11.51 1.29
C VAL A 37 1.94 -10.85 -0.02
N HIS A 38 1.91 -9.51 -0.03
CA HIS A 38 1.52 -8.74 -1.21
C HIS A 38 2.66 -8.60 -2.22
N ARG A 39 2.31 -8.71 -3.49
CA ARG A 39 3.18 -8.44 -4.64
C ARG A 39 2.59 -7.29 -5.44
N VAL A 40 3.45 -6.34 -5.82
CA VAL A 40 3.06 -5.12 -6.55
C VAL A 40 3.59 -5.21 -7.97
N GLU A 41 2.69 -5.06 -8.94
CA GLU A 41 3.01 -5.05 -10.37
C GLU A 41 2.78 -3.65 -10.95
N GLY A 42 3.35 -3.39 -12.14
CA GLY A 42 3.18 -2.12 -12.86
C GLY A 42 3.86 -0.92 -12.17
N LEU A 43 4.78 -1.17 -11.24
CA LEU A 43 5.50 -0.12 -10.55
C LEU A 43 6.52 0.56 -11.49
N PRO A 44 6.51 1.90 -11.63
CA PRO A 44 7.46 2.57 -12.51
C PRO A 44 8.91 2.28 -12.14
N GLY A 45 9.69 1.81 -13.13
CA GLY A 45 11.12 1.49 -12.96
C GLY A 45 11.40 0.05 -12.54
N GLU A 46 10.39 -0.80 -12.37
CA GLU A 46 10.56 -2.23 -12.09
C GLU A 46 10.04 -3.07 -13.26
N GLU A 47 10.78 -4.10 -13.67
CA GLU A 47 10.45 -4.94 -14.84
C GLU A 47 9.41 -6.04 -14.52
N GLY A 48 9.05 -6.22 -13.26
CA GLY A 48 8.14 -7.28 -12.84
C GLY A 48 7.58 -7.07 -11.43
N PRO A 49 6.88 -8.08 -10.89
CA PRO A 49 6.30 -8.00 -9.56
C PRO A 49 7.39 -7.79 -8.51
N VAL A 50 7.15 -6.91 -7.55
CA VAL A 50 8.05 -6.64 -6.42
C VAL A 50 7.36 -6.80 -5.07
N GLY A 51 8.14 -6.91 -3.99
CA GLY A 51 7.59 -6.95 -2.63
C GLY A 51 7.07 -5.59 -2.19
N LEU A 52 6.11 -5.60 -1.26
CA LEU A 52 5.45 -4.38 -0.76
C LEU A 52 6.44 -3.35 -0.19
N THR A 53 7.44 -3.77 0.59
CA THR A 53 8.46 -2.86 1.15
C THR A 53 9.20 -2.08 0.06
N LEU A 54 9.67 -2.77 -0.99
CA LEU A 54 10.36 -2.12 -2.12
C LEU A 54 9.41 -1.15 -2.83
N ALA A 55 8.16 -1.58 -3.08
CA ALA A 55 7.17 -0.74 -3.75
C ALA A 55 6.89 0.56 -2.99
N LEU A 56 6.73 0.49 -1.67
CA LEU A 56 6.50 1.65 -0.82
C LEU A 56 7.68 2.62 -0.86
N GLY A 57 8.92 2.11 -0.75
CA GLY A 57 10.14 2.92 -0.87
C GLY A 57 10.26 3.60 -2.25
N ARG A 58 9.96 2.88 -3.33
CA ARG A 58 9.96 3.41 -4.70
C ARG A 58 8.91 4.50 -4.89
N LEU A 59 7.66 4.28 -4.47
CA LEU A 59 6.60 5.28 -4.59
C LEU A 59 6.96 6.57 -3.83
N ARG A 60 7.54 6.45 -2.63
CA ARG A 60 8.08 7.61 -1.90
C ARG A 60 9.18 8.32 -2.69
N GLY A 61 10.12 7.57 -3.25
CA GLY A 61 11.21 8.12 -4.09
C GLY A 61 10.71 8.78 -5.38
N LEU A 62 9.60 8.31 -5.94
CA LEU A 62 8.91 8.91 -7.10
C LEU A 62 8.08 10.16 -6.73
N GLY A 63 8.00 10.51 -5.44
CA GLY A 63 7.29 11.70 -4.98
C GLY A 63 5.81 11.48 -4.67
N ALA A 64 5.37 10.25 -4.40
CA ALA A 64 4.01 9.99 -3.92
C ALA A 64 3.75 10.75 -2.61
N THR A 65 2.65 11.50 -2.55
CA THR A 65 2.30 12.35 -1.41
C THR A 65 1.19 11.80 -0.54
N GLY A 66 0.55 10.71 -0.96
CA GLY A 66 -0.48 10.06 -0.17
C GLY A 66 -1.13 8.86 -0.85
N PHE A 67 -1.68 7.96 -0.04
CA PHE A 67 -2.51 6.85 -0.48
C PHE A 67 -3.98 7.14 -0.14
N ARG A 68 -4.90 6.79 -1.05
CA ARG A 68 -6.34 6.96 -0.86
C ARG A 68 -7.05 5.68 -1.28
N VAL A 69 -8.12 5.34 -0.58
CA VAL A 69 -9.01 4.26 -0.97
C VAL A 69 -9.95 4.79 -2.05
N ALA A 70 -9.86 4.22 -3.25
CA ALA A 70 -10.83 4.44 -4.30
C ALA A 70 -12.02 3.51 -4.05
N LEU A 71 -13.20 4.09 -3.80
CA LEU A 71 -14.44 3.33 -3.65
C LEU A 71 -15.15 3.25 -5.00
N PRO A 72 -15.77 2.11 -5.34
CA PRO A 72 -16.58 2.02 -6.55
C PRO A 72 -17.74 3.01 -6.48
N VAL A 73 -18.05 3.61 -7.62
CA VAL A 73 -19.28 4.37 -7.79
C VAL A 73 -20.47 3.41 -7.98
N PRO A 74 -21.71 3.81 -7.65
CA PRO A 74 -22.88 3.00 -7.93
C PRO A 74 -22.94 2.57 -9.40
N GLY A 75 -23.13 1.27 -9.66
CA GLY A 75 -23.18 0.70 -11.02
C GLY A 75 -21.82 0.35 -11.64
N HIS A 76 -20.71 0.54 -10.91
CA HIS A 76 -19.39 0.10 -11.38
C HIS A 76 -19.32 -1.44 -11.42
N PRO A 77 -18.86 -2.07 -12.52
CA PRO A 77 -18.95 -3.52 -12.74
C PRO A 77 -17.85 -4.33 -12.02
N LEU A 78 -17.28 -3.80 -10.93
CA LEU A 78 -16.29 -4.55 -10.15
C LEU A 78 -16.92 -5.79 -9.51
#